data_AF-A0A435X4T8-F1
#
_entry.id   AF-A0A435X4T8-F1
#
_cell.length_a   1.000
_cell.length_b   1.000
_cell.length_c   1.000
_cell.angle_alpha   90.00
_cell.angle_beta   90.00
_cell.angle_gamma   90.00
#
_symmetry.space_group_name_H-M   'P 1'
#
loop_
_entity.id
_entity.type
_entity.pdbx_description
1 polymer ?
#
loop_
_entity_poly.entity_id
_entity_poly.type
_entity_poly.pdbx_seq_one_letter_code
_entity_poly.pdbx_strand_id
1 'polypeptide(L)'
;MAVAIDHHVSWVYTKDVEAAFRFYEEKIGPEPPLDEAIARNYLMTRNSSFGMCQVFEGLPSNPAGSMVTIVTRRHRWMVPAAMRRGREDRWRPHRLDQFNIYTATFTARTGWQR
;
A
#
# COMPACT_ATOMS: atom_id res chain seq x y z
N MET A 1 19.10 -21.36 19.55
CA MET A 1 19.17 -20.92 18.13
C MET A 1 17.96 -20.06 17.86
N ALA A 2 18.12 -18.88 17.27
CA ALA A 2 16.97 -18.06 16.86
C ALA A 2 16.36 -18.65 15.58
N VAL A 3 15.03 -18.70 15.53
CA VAL A 3 14.30 -19.11 14.32
C VAL A 3 14.53 -18.05 13.24
N ALA A 4 14.99 -18.48 12.06
CA ALA A 4 15.08 -17.59 10.90
C ALA A 4 13.68 -17.41 10.31
N ILE A 5 13.29 -16.17 10.04
CA ILE A 5 12.03 -15.84 9.37
C ILE A 5 12.30 -15.80 7.87
N ASP A 6 11.71 -16.72 7.12
CA ASP A 6 11.94 -16.83 5.67
C ASP A 6 11.16 -15.78 4.86
N HIS A 7 9.98 -15.38 5.35
CA HIS A 7 9.09 -14.46 4.64
C HIS A 7 8.28 -13.60 5.61
N HIS A 8 7.99 -12.37 5.20
CA HIS A 8 7.15 -11.45 5.96
C HIS A 8 6.02 -10.87 5.10
N VAL A 9 4.81 -10.86 5.65
CA VAL A 9 3.62 -10.29 5.01
C VAL A 9 3.09 -9.15 5.88
N SER A 10 2.90 -7.97 5.28
CA SER A 10 2.17 -6.86 5.91
C SER A 10 0.74 -6.79 5.39
N TRP A 11 -0.24 -6.79 6.31
CA TRP A 11 -1.66 -6.70 5.96
C TRP A 11 -2.25 -5.32 6.27
N VAL A 12 -3.01 -4.80 5.32
CA VAL A 12 -3.91 -3.65 5.52
C VAL A 12 -5.35 -4.12 5.43
N TYR A 13 -6.11 -3.83 6.47
CA TYR A 13 -7.52 -4.17 6.53
C TYR A 13 -8.39 -3.10 5.87
N THR A 14 -9.32 -3.54 5.03
CA THR A 14 -10.23 -2.67 4.28
C THR A 14 -11.65 -3.26 4.22
N LYS A 15 -12.66 -2.40 4.07
CA LYS A 15 -14.03 -2.86 3.83
C LYS A 15 -14.26 -3.32 2.39
N ASP A 16 -13.41 -2.89 1.46
CA ASP A 16 -13.53 -3.15 0.04
C ASP A 16 -12.14 -3.51 -0.52
N VAL A 17 -11.85 -4.82 -0.54
CA VAL A 17 -10.58 -5.37 -1.03
C VAL A 17 -10.38 -5.03 -2.49
N GLU A 18 -11.43 -5.07 -3.30
CA GLU A 18 -11.38 -4.77 -4.73
C GLU A 18 -10.99 -3.32 -5.00
N ALA A 19 -11.60 -2.36 -4.30
CA ALA A 19 -11.25 -0.95 -4.44
C ALA A 19 -9.84 -0.64 -3.93
N ALA A 20 -9.44 -1.21 -2.79
CA ALA A 20 -8.08 -1.05 -2.26
C ALA A 20 -7.05 -1.66 -3.21
N PHE A 21 -7.34 -2.82 -3.77
CA PHE A 21 -6.48 -3.52 -4.70
C PHE A 21 -6.22 -2.69 -5.96
N ARG A 22 -7.28 -2.23 -6.64
CA ARG A 22 -7.17 -1.37 -7.83
C ARG A 22 -6.34 -0.13 -7.56
N PHE A 23 -6.49 0.50 -6.38
CA PHE A 23 -5.68 1.65 -6.01
C PHE A 23 -4.18 1.32 -5.99
N TYR A 24 -3.80 0.22 -5.35
CA TYR A 24 -2.38 -0.17 -5.28
C TYR A 24 -1.85 -0.67 -6.62
N GLU A 25 -2.65 -1.38 -7.41
CA GLU A 25 -2.30 -1.79 -8.77
C GLU A 25 -2.01 -0.58 -9.67
N GLU A 26 -2.91 0.40 -9.68
CA GLU A 26 -2.75 1.63 -10.46
C GLU A 26 -1.54 2.47 -10.06
N LYS A 27 -1.14 2.44 -8.77
CA LYS A 27 -0.11 3.35 -8.21
C LYS A 27 1.26 2.69 -8.11
N ILE A 28 1.30 1.41 -7.76
CA ILE A 28 2.55 0.67 -7.54
C ILE A 28 2.92 -0.17 -8.77
N GLY A 29 1.93 -0.60 -9.56
CA GLY A 29 2.12 -1.49 -10.71
C GLY A 29 2.83 -2.82 -10.41
N PRO A 30 2.58 -3.48 -9.27
CA PRO A 30 3.23 -4.76 -8.98
C PRO A 30 2.73 -5.86 -9.93
N GLU A 31 3.55 -6.90 -10.07
CA GLU A 31 3.20 -8.17 -10.73
C GLU A 31 1.85 -8.73 -10.23
N PRO A 32 1.18 -9.61 -11.00
CA PRO A 32 -0.14 -10.12 -10.66
C PRO A 32 -0.17 -10.65 -9.21
N PRO A 33 -1.24 -10.34 -8.46
CA PRO A 33 -1.32 -10.67 -7.05
C PRO A 33 -1.48 -12.18 -6.85
N LEU A 34 -1.13 -12.64 -5.64
CA LEU A 34 -1.71 -13.88 -5.13
C LEU A 34 -3.12 -13.56 -4.62
N ASP A 35 -4.14 -14.21 -5.19
CA ASP A 35 -5.54 -14.06 -4.78
C ASP A 35 -5.92 -15.19 -3.81
N GLU A 36 -6.31 -14.80 -2.59
CA GLU A 36 -6.74 -15.68 -1.51
C GLU A 36 -8.22 -15.42 -1.14
N ALA A 37 -9.01 -14.94 -2.12
CA ALA A 37 -10.43 -14.60 -2.03
C ALA A 37 -10.76 -13.42 -1.09
N ILE A 38 -10.61 -13.60 0.22
CA ILE A 38 -10.84 -12.54 1.22
C ILE A 38 -9.62 -11.61 1.38
N ALA A 39 -8.52 -11.98 0.73
CA ALA A 39 -7.26 -11.30 0.80
C ALA A 39 -6.55 -11.36 -0.56
N ARG A 40 -5.82 -10.29 -0.87
CA ARG A 40 -4.93 -10.25 -2.04
C ARG A 40 -3.60 -9.66 -1.62
N ASN A 41 -2.49 -10.25 -2.06
CA ASN A 41 -1.16 -9.72 -1.76
C ASN A 41 -0.28 -9.57 -2.99
N TYR A 42 0.64 -8.62 -2.88
CA TYR A 42 1.65 -8.32 -3.88
C TYR A 42 3.02 -8.68 -3.33
N LEU A 43 3.83 -9.33 -4.16
CA LEU A 43 5.23 -9.51 -3.83
C LEU A 43 5.95 -8.14 -3.95
N MET A 44 6.52 -7.67 -2.85
CA MET A 44 7.25 -6.40 -2.79
C MET A 44 8.75 -6.63 -3.02
N THR A 45 9.28 -7.70 -2.45
CA THR A 45 10.64 -8.22 -2.66
C THR A 45 10.60 -9.74 -2.64
N ARG A 46 11.73 -10.41 -2.90
CA ARG A 46 11.82 -11.89 -2.85
C ARG A 46 11.27 -12.50 -1.55
N ASN A 47 11.39 -11.80 -0.43
CA ASN A 47 11.05 -12.30 0.91
C ASN A 47 10.02 -11.44 1.64
N SER A 48 9.33 -10.54 0.92
CA SER A 48 8.28 -9.73 1.52
C SER A 48 7.11 -9.48 0.59
N SER A 49 5.91 -9.53 1.16
CA SER A 49 4.68 -9.19 0.47
C SER A 49 3.85 -8.16 1.25
N PHE A 50 3.00 -7.47 0.51
CA PHE A 50 2.07 -6.47 1.02
C PHE A 50 0.67 -6.83 0.56
N GLY A 51 -0.23 -7.04 1.50
CA GLY A 51 -1.55 -7.55 1.23
C GLY A 51 -2.68 -6.72 1.81
N MET A 52 -3.83 -6.82 1.16
CA MET A 52 -5.10 -6.22 1.53
C MET A 52 -6.02 -7.34 1.97
N CYS A 53 -6.64 -7.18 3.14
CA CYS A 53 -7.56 -8.18 3.70
C CYS A 53 -8.91 -7.52 4.02
N GLN A 54 -10.01 -8.21 3.73
CA GLN A 54 -11.33 -7.73 4.08
C GLN A 54 -11.49 -7.73 5.60
N VAL A 55 -12.02 -6.64 6.15
CA VAL A 55 -12.42 -6.60 7.56
C VAL A 55 -13.54 -7.64 7.77
N PHE A 56 -13.31 -8.57 8.71
CA PHE A 56 -14.31 -9.53 9.18
C PHE A 56 -14.82 -9.16 10.58
N GLU A 57 -15.97 -9.73 10.95
CA GLU A 57 -16.57 -9.48 12.27
C GLU A 57 -15.61 -9.84 13.41
N GLY A 58 -15.54 -8.97 14.42
CA GLY A 58 -14.69 -9.18 15.61
C GLY A 58 -13.26 -8.64 15.50
N LEU A 59 -12.81 -8.15 14.34
CA LEU A 59 -11.52 -7.46 14.24
C LEU A 59 -11.59 -5.98 14.63
N PRO A 60 -10.66 -5.49 15.47
CA PRO A 60 -10.45 -4.06 15.63
C PRO A 60 -10.10 -3.44 14.28
N SER A 61 -10.89 -2.47 13.84
CA SER A 61 -10.58 -1.68 12.66
C SER A 61 -10.45 -0.22 13.04
N ASN A 62 -9.39 0.43 12.56
CA ASN A 62 -9.16 1.84 12.82
C ASN A 62 -9.66 2.68 11.63
N PRO A 63 -10.82 3.35 11.76
CA PRO A 63 -11.34 4.24 10.72
C PRO A 63 -10.47 5.47 10.48
N ALA A 64 -9.54 5.82 11.38
CA ALA A 64 -8.57 6.89 11.16
C ALA A 64 -7.52 6.54 10.07
N GLY A 65 -7.52 5.29 9.59
CA GLY A 65 -6.62 4.82 8.55
C GLY A 65 -5.32 4.25 9.10
N SER A 66 -4.55 3.65 8.21
CA SER A 66 -3.18 3.19 8.46
C SER A 66 -2.26 3.81 7.42
N MET A 67 -0.99 4.00 7.77
CA MET A 67 0.02 4.47 6.83
C MET A 67 0.93 3.31 6.46
N VAL A 68 1.13 3.11 5.16
CA VAL A 68 2.13 2.18 4.62
C VAL A 68 3.15 3.00 3.89
N THR A 69 4.42 2.85 4.28
CA THR A 69 5.54 3.53 3.63
C THR A 69 6.33 2.52 2.81
N ILE A 70 6.47 2.80 1.53
CA ILE A 70 7.28 2.00 0.61
C ILE A 70 8.51 2.81 0.23
N VAL A 71 9.69 2.27 0.52
CA VAL A 71 10.96 2.90 0.18
C VAL A 71 11.52 2.24 -1.08
N THR A 72 11.76 3.03 -2.12
CA THR A 72 12.24 2.51 -3.40
C THR A 72 13.14 3.49 -4.13
N ARG A 73 14.14 2.95 -4.85
CA ARG A 73 14.97 3.73 -5.78
C ARG A 73 14.22 4.14 -7.05
N ARG A 74 13.06 3.54 -7.33
CA ARG A 74 12.23 3.80 -8.52
C ARG A 74 11.23 4.96 -8.36
N HIS A 75 11.36 5.77 -7.30
CA HIS A 75 10.45 6.88 -6.99
C HIS A 75 10.22 7.82 -8.17
N ARG A 76 11.25 8.08 -9.00
CA ARG A 76 11.19 9.01 -10.14
C ARG A 76 10.15 8.62 -11.19
N TRP A 77 9.79 7.35 -11.28
CA TRP A 77 8.86 6.83 -12.28
C TRP A 77 7.47 6.60 -11.70
N MET A 78 7.40 6.12 -10.46
CA MET A 78 6.15 5.78 -9.79
C MET A 78 5.33 7.03 -9.47
N VAL A 79 5.98 8.08 -8.97
CA VAL A 79 5.28 9.30 -8.54
C VAL A 79 4.60 10.01 -9.72
N PRO A 80 5.27 10.33 -10.84
CA PRO A 80 4.59 10.96 -11.98
C PRO A 80 3.49 10.08 -12.62
N ALA A 81 3.67 8.75 -12.63
CA ALA A 81 2.64 7.83 -13.10
C ALA A 81 1.40 7.84 -12.19
N ALA A 82 1.62 7.85 -10.87
CA ALA A 82 0.57 7.98 -9.88
C ALA A 82 -0.18 9.32 -9.99
N MET A 83 0.53 10.44 -10.13
CA MET A 83 -0.07 11.78 -10.27
C MET A 83 -0.98 11.90 -11.52
N ARG A 84 -0.58 11.30 -12.65
CA ARG A 84 -1.37 11.34 -13.91
C ARG A 84 -2.72 10.62 -13.81
N ARG A 85 -2.89 9.71 -12.85
CA ARG A 85 -4.11 8.91 -12.65
C ARG A 85 -5.16 9.59 -11.74
N GLY A 86 -5.00 10.89 -11.46
CA GLY A 86 -6.11 11.80 -11.17
C GLY A 86 -6.96 11.51 -9.94
N ARG A 87 -6.38 11.45 -8.74
CA ARG A 87 -7.14 11.58 -7.48
C ARG A 87 -6.45 12.56 -6.54
N GLU A 88 -7.24 13.28 -5.76
CA GLU A 88 -6.83 14.40 -4.91
C GLU A 88 -5.76 14.00 -3.90
N ASP A 89 -4.51 14.30 -4.25
CA ASP A 89 -3.38 14.20 -3.34
C ASP A 89 -3.41 15.42 -2.43
N ARG A 90 -3.78 15.24 -1.17
CA ARG A 90 -3.63 16.28 -0.14
C ARG A 90 -2.17 16.77 -0.04
N TRP A 91 -1.21 15.95 -0.47
CA TRP A 91 0.22 16.22 -0.33
C TRP A 91 0.95 15.98 -1.64
N ARG A 92 1.30 17.07 -2.33
CA ARG A 92 2.14 17.01 -3.53
C ARG A 92 3.51 16.40 -3.20
N PRO A 93 4.14 15.69 -4.16
CA PRO A 93 5.49 15.18 -3.98
C PRO A 93 6.46 16.30 -3.60
N HIS A 94 7.28 16.08 -2.58
CA HIS A 94 8.24 17.08 -2.11
C HIS A 94 9.49 16.41 -1.53
N ARG A 95 10.53 17.22 -1.34
CA ARG A 95 11.82 16.80 -0.81
C ARG A 95 11.95 17.25 0.65
N LEU A 96 12.44 16.36 1.49
CA LEU A 96 12.81 16.63 2.87
C LEU A 96 14.34 16.64 2.94
N ASP A 97 14.95 17.81 2.75
CA ASP A 97 16.40 17.94 2.58
C ASP A 97 17.19 17.47 3.80
N GLN A 98 16.70 17.74 5.02
CA GLN A 98 17.35 17.30 6.25
C GLN A 98 17.48 15.78 6.38
N PHE A 99 16.71 15.01 5.60
CA PHE A 99 16.74 13.55 5.57
C PHE A 99 17.17 12.98 4.22
N ASN A 100 17.40 13.83 3.21
CA ASN A 100 17.66 13.43 1.83
C ASN A 100 16.57 12.49 1.25
N ILE A 101 15.30 12.74 1.58
CA ILE A 101 14.14 11.92 1.16
C ILE A 101 13.31 12.70 0.13
N TYR A 102 12.92 12.02 -0.95
CA TYR A 102 11.84 12.48 -1.84
C TYR A 102 10.60 11.63 -1.58
N THR A 103 9.49 12.25 -1.24
CA THR A 103 8.27 11.55 -0.77
C THR A 103 7.02 12.07 -1.47
N ALA A 104 6.03 11.19 -1.60
CA ALA A 104 4.68 11.50 -2.04
C ALA A 104 3.69 10.65 -1.23
N THR A 105 2.58 11.25 -0.81
CA THR A 105 1.57 10.56 0.01
C THR A 105 0.27 10.49 -0.76
N PHE A 106 -0.25 9.27 -0.88
CA PHE A 106 -1.50 8.99 -1.57
C PHE A 106 -2.50 8.38 -0.59
N THR A 107 -3.75 8.82 -0.64
CA THR A 107 -4.82 8.25 0.18
C THR A 107 -5.62 7.23 -0.62
N ALA A 108 -5.56 5.96 -0.21
CA ALA A 108 -6.40 4.92 -0.77
C ALA A 108 -7.86 5.12 -0.34
N ARG A 109 -8.82 4.96 -1.26
CA ARG A 109 -10.25 4.89 -0.91
C ARG A 109 -10.57 3.47 -0.44
N THR A 110 -10.32 3.20 0.83
CA THR A 110 -10.49 1.86 1.45
C THR A 110 -11.89 1.61 2.02
N GLY A 111 -12.90 2.38 1.59
CA GLY A 111 -14.28 2.31 2.12
C GLY A 111 -14.49 2.94 3.51
N TRP A 112 -13.45 3.56 4.09
CA TRP A 112 -13.56 4.38 5.31
C TRP A 112 -13.85 5.82 4.89
N GLN A 113 -15.13 6.15 4.73
CA GLN A 113 -15.55 7.56 4.66
C GLN A 113 -15.92 8.02 6.07
N ARG A 114 -15.46 9.22 6.43
CA ARG A 114 -16.15 10.02 7.46
C ARG A 114 -17.40 10.62 6.85
#